data_AF-A0A7W1NP62-F1
#
_entry.id   AF-A0A7W1NP62-F1
#
_cell.length_a   1.000
_cell.length_b   1.000
_cell.length_c   1.000
_cell.angle_alpha   90.00
_cell.angle_beta   90.00
_cell.angle_gamma   90.00
#
_symmetry.space_group_name_H-M   'P 1'
#
loop_
_entity.id
_entity.type
_entity.pdbx_description
1 polymer ?
#
loop_
_entity_poly.entity_id
_entity_poly.type
_entity_poly.pdbx_seq_one_letter_code
_entity_poly.pdbx_strand_id
1 'polypeptide(L)'
;MESNEKLLVDKVAYMTAEQQTQTLKFVEEITAGEKLEVPRIIFTCNNHICVMRVKSNHVARSLMLGSSPIKVIGEYLMAEHKLFVGEPTAQNLIESIGSFLPFPQEQIYMVNGHHLETGLPVSEEISSVQVRGALTETLEGIIGNCLHPLNHIDLISHDQLTQSQITLRGTIKYLRGFNQRLQEATGLKVVVEH
;
A
#
# COMPACT_ATOMS: atom_id res chain seq x y z
N MET A 1 -24.65 28.33 13.73
CA MET A 1 -24.33 26.90 13.97
C MET A 1 -24.06 26.28 12.61
N GLU A 2 -22.99 26.73 11.95
CA GLU A 2 -22.53 26.12 10.71
C GLU A 2 -21.83 24.82 11.09
N SER A 3 -22.24 23.74 10.44
CA SER A 3 -21.79 22.38 10.68
C SER A 3 -20.27 22.26 10.52
N ASN A 4 -19.63 21.69 11.54
CA ASN A 4 -18.20 21.37 11.63
C ASN A 4 -17.67 20.46 10.49
N GLU A 5 -18.52 20.05 9.54
CA GLU A 5 -18.13 19.31 8.34
C GLU A 5 -17.35 20.16 7.34
N LYS A 6 -17.50 21.49 7.38
CA LYS A 6 -16.91 22.40 6.38
C LYS A 6 -15.42 22.72 6.58
N LEU A 7 -14.80 22.29 7.69
CA LEU A 7 -13.40 22.61 8.00
C LEU A 7 -12.40 21.49 7.62
N LEU A 8 -12.85 20.47 6.90
CA LEU A 8 -12.14 19.20 6.74
C LEU A 8 -11.44 19.00 5.38
N VAL A 9 -11.46 20.03 4.53
CA VAL A 9 -11.04 19.91 3.13
C VAL A 9 -10.11 21.04 2.71
N ASP A 10 -10.33 22.26 3.22
CA ASP A 10 -9.69 23.47 2.68
C ASP A 10 -8.18 23.60 2.99
N LYS A 11 -7.61 22.73 3.82
CA LYS A 11 -6.17 22.76 4.15
C LYS A 11 -5.35 21.65 3.50
N VAL A 12 -5.97 20.72 2.79
CA VAL A 12 -5.25 19.78 1.92
C VAL A 12 -5.34 20.34 0.51
N ALA A 13 -4.46 21.29 0.20
CA ALA A 13 -4.28 21.71 -1.18
C ALA A 13 -4.13 20.45 -2.07
N TYR A 14 -4.78 20.44 -3.23
CA TYR A 14 -4.63 19.44 -4.30
C TYR A 14 -5.55 18.19 -4.33
N MET A 15 -6.69 18.13 -3.63
CA MET A 15 -7.67 17.03 -3.81
C MET A 15 -9.00 17.50 -4.43
N THR A 16 -9.52 16.75 -5.41
CA THR A 16 -10.87 16.97 -5.97
C THR A 16 -11.95 16.53 -4.97
N ALA A 17 -13.18 17.03 -5.13
CA ALA A 17 -14.31 16.66 -4.26
C ALA A 17 -14.62 15.14 -4.27
N GLU A 18 -14.38 14.49 -5.41
CA GLU A 18 -14.51 13.03 -5.54
C GLU A 18 -13.46 12.29 -4.71
N GLN A 19 -12.19 12.72 -4.81
CA GLN A 19 -11.09 12.13 -4.05
C GLN A 19 -11.29 12.30 -2.54
N GLN A 20 -11.85 13.43 -2.10
CA GLN A 20 -12.19 13.66 -0.70
C GLN A 20 -13.28 12.69 -0.22
N THR A 21 -14.33 12.52 -1.03
CA THR A 21 -15.44 11.61 -0.71
C THR A 21 -14.98 10.15 -0.62
N GLN A 22 -14.14 9.71 -1.56
CA GLN A 22 -13.54 8.38 -1.55
C GLN A 22 -12.66 8.17 -0.31
N THR A 23 -11.87 9.19 0.06
CA THR A 23 -11.02 9.15 1.24
C THR A 23 -11.84 9.05 2.53
N LEU A 24 -12.95 9.78 2.64
CA LEU A 24 -13.85 9.71 3.80
C LEU A 24 -14.51 8.34 3.96
N LYS A 25 -15.07 7.79 2.87
CA LYS A 25 -15.66 6.43 2.89
C LYS A 25 -14.65 5.37 3.32
N PHE A 26 -13.42 5.50 2.83
CA PHE A 26 -12.34 4.60 3.16
C PHE A 26 -11.90 4.71 4.63
N VAL A 27 -11.82 5.93 5.16
CA VAL A 27 -11.57 6.16 6.59
C VAL A 27 -12.65 5.51 7.45
N GLU A 28 -13.93 5.65 7.09
CA GLU A 28 -15.04 5.00 7.78
C GLU A 28 -14.93 3.47 7.74
N GLU A 29 -14.58 2.90 6.59
CA GLU A 29 -14.37 1.46 6.41
C GLU A 29 -13.22 0.92 7.28
N ILE A 30 -12.07 1.59 7.28
CA ILE A 30 -10.89 1.13 8.02
C ILE A 30 -11.07 1.27 9.52
N THR A 31 -11.72 2.34 9.97
CA THR A 31 -12.01 2.57 11.39
C THR A 31 -13.18 1.74 11.89
N ALA A 32 -13.92 1.05 11.01
CA ALA A 32 -15.16 0.35 11.33
C ALA A 32 -16.16 1.24 12.10
N GLY A 33 -16.11 2.56 11.89
CA GLY A 33 -16.91 3.53 12.62
C GLY A 33 -16.47 3.81 14.07
N GLU A 34 -15.32 3.28 14.53
CA GLU A 34 -14.79 3.58 15.87
C GLU A 34 -14.36 5.06 15.97
N LYS A 35 -14.85 5.73 17.02
CA LYS A 35 -14.30 7.02 17.43
C LYS A 35 -12.93 6.79 18.05
N LEU A 36 -11.88 7.10 17.30
CA LEU A 36 -10.50 7.02 17.81
C LEU A 36 -10.28 8.09 18.89
N GLU A 37 -10.04 7.68 20.14
CA GLU A 37 -9.74 8.61 21.24
C GLU A 37 -8.32 9.21 21.14
N VAL A 38 -7.45 8.56 20.37
CA VAL A 38 -6.03 8.88 20.21
C VAL A 38 -5.71 9.02 18.71
N PRO A 39 -4.85 9.97 18.28
CA PRO A 39 -4.42 10.05 16.88
C PRO A 39 -3.79 8.73 16.41
N ARG A 40 -4.26 8.16 15.30
CA ARG A 40 -3.65 6.99 14.65
C ARG A 40 -3.36 7.30 13.19
N ILE A 41 -2.15 7.01 12.73
CA ILE A 41 -1.76 7.18 11.32
C ILE A 41 -1.95 5.85 10.58
N ILE A 42 -3.10 5.62 9.98
CA ILE A 42 -3.39 4.32 9.34
C ILE A 42 -3.04 4.35 7.85
N PHE A 43 -1.92 3.73 7.48
CA PHE A 43 -1.50 3.56 6.09
C PHE A 43 -2.03 2.27 5.49
N THR A 44 -3.10 2.36 4.74
CA THR A 44 -3.52 1.28 3.83
C THR A 44 -2.72 1.31 2.54
N CYS A 45 -2.67 0.20 1.81
CA CYS A 45 -1.76 0.07 0.66
C CYS A 45 -2.42 -0.52 -0.59
N ASN A 46 -3.75 -0.51 -0.64
CA ASN A 46 -4.52 -0.88 -1.83
C ASN A 46 -4.63 0.31 -2.79
N ASN A 47 -3.48 0.83 -3.26
CA ASN A 47 -3.37 1.99 -4.16
C ASN A 47 -3.65 3.37 -3.54
N HIS A 48 -3.85 3.47 -2.23
CA HIS A 48 -4.15 4.73 -1.53
C HIS A 48 -3.36 4.82 -0.23
N ILE A 49 -2.51 5.83 -0.07
CA ILE A 49 -2.02 6.23 1.27
C ILE A 49 -3.17 6.87 2.03
N CYS A 50 -3.37 6.54 3.30
CA CYS A 50 -4.24 7.32 4.17
C CYS A 50 -3.39 7.87 5.31
N VAL A 51 -3.45 9.17 5.53
CA VAL A 51 -2.92 9.81 6.74
C VAL A 51 -4.14 10.12 7.58
N MET A 52 -4.21 9.69 8.84
CA MET A 52 -5.33 10.02 9.71
C MET A 52 -4.85 10.82 10.91
N ARG A 53 -5.52 11.94 11.16
CA ARG A 53 -5.41 12.73 12.39
C ARG A 53 -6.75 12.68 13.11
N VAL A 54 -6.74 12.33 14.39
CA VAL A 54 -7.94 12.47 15.23
C VAL A 54 -7.66 13.40 16.40
N LYS A 55 -8.10 14.65 16.21
CA LYS A 55 -8.86 15.44 17.19
C LYS A 55 -9.52 16.59 16.41
N SER A 56 -10.85 16.46 16.26
CA SER A 56 -11.82 17.37 15.63
C SER A 56 -11.59 17.86 14.19
N ASN A 57 -10.36 17.83 13.65
CA ASN A 57 -10.02 18.20 12.28
C ASN A 57 -9.21 17.06 11.63
N HIS A 58 -9.91 16.17 10.93
CA HIS A 58 -9.31 15.12 10.10
C HIS A 58 -8.47 15.75 8.99
N VAL A 59 -7.23 15.32 8.82
CA VAL A 59 -6.43 15.60 7.64
C VAL A 59 -6.21 14.25 6.98
N ALA A 60 -7.00 13.96 5.96
CA ALA A 60 -6.87 12.74 5.18
C ALA A 60 -6.30 13.10 3.81
N ARG A 61 -5.09 12.61 3.52
CA ARG A 61 -4.48 12.72 2.21
C ARG A 61 -4.46 11.34 1.59
N SER A 62 -5.20 11.19 0.49
CA SER A 62 -5.11 10.02 -0.38
C SER A 62 -4.20 10.30 -1.54
N LEU A 63 -3.02 9.67 -1.56
CA LEU A 63 -2.15 9.67 -2.74
C LEU A 63 -2.32 8.34 -3.47
N MET A 64 -2.65 8.40 -4.76
CA MET A 64 -2.66 7.23 -5.61
C MET A 64 -1.22 6.76 -5.84
N LEU A 65 -0.91 5.56 -5.37
CA LEU A 65 0.42 4.97 -5.45
C LEU A 65 0.60 4.22 -6.76
N GLY A 66 0.70 4.94 -7.88
CA GLY A 66 1.00 4.34 -9.19
C GLY A 66 0.12 3.14 -9.54
N SER A 67 0.73 2.11 -10.14
CA SER A 67 0.10 0.81 -10.39
C SER A 67 0.15 -0.09 -9.15
N SER A 68 -0.93 -0.81 -8.88
CA SER A 68 -0.97 -1.77 -7.78
C SER A 68 0.07 -2.89 -7.99
N PRO A 69 0.61 -3.51 -6.92
CA PRO A 69 1.56 -4.63 -7.04
C PRO A 69 1.03 -5.77 -7.92
N ILE A 70 -0.26 -6.06 -7.84
CA ILE A 70 -0.92 -7.08 -8.67
C ILE A 70 -0.83 -6.72 -10.14
N LYS A 71 -1.13 -5.46 -10.49
CA LYS A 71 -1.06 -4.97 -11.87
C LYS A 71 0.37 -4.99 -12.39
N VAL A 72 1.33 -4.52 -11.59
CA VAL A 72 2.76 -4.52 -11.92
C VAL A 72 3.25 -5.93 -12.24
N ILE A 73 2.87 -6.93 -11.44
CA ILE A 73 3.23 -8.32 -11.70
C ILE A 73 2.55 -8.87 -12.97
N GLY A 74 1.28 -8.56 -13.20
CA GLY A 74 0.62 -8.93 -14.45
C GLY A 74 1.32 -8.35 -15.68
N GLU A 75 1.69 -7.07 -15.63
CA GLU A 75 2.42 -6.38 -16.70
C GLU A 75 3.82 -6.96 -16.91
N TYR A 76 4.54 -7.26 -15.82
CA TYR A 76 5.86 -7.91 -15.87
C TYR A 76 5.80 -9.29 -16.55
N LEU A 77 4.83 -10.14 -16.16
CA LEU A 77 4.68 -11.49 -16.74
C LEU A 77 4.32 -11.43 -18.23
N MET A 78 3.49 -10.47 -18.64
CA MET A 78 3.19 -10.26 -20.05
C MET A 78 4.43 -9.81 -20.85
N ALA A 79 5.22 -8.88 -20.29
CA ALA A 79 6.38 -8.32 -20.97
C ALA A 79 7.52 -9.34 -21.11
N GLU A 80 7.93 -9.95 -20.00
CA GLU A 80 9.13 -10.78 -19.89
C GLU A 80 8.88 -12.26 -20.19
N HIS A 81 7.69 -12.79 -19.85
CA HIS A 81 7.38 -14.22 -20.00
C HIS A 81 6.34 -14.52 -21.09
N LYS A 82 5.83 -13.49 -21.78
CA LYS A 82 4.70 -13.62 -22.72
C LYS A 82 3.50 -14.35 -22.11
N LEU A 83 3.32 -14.21 -20.80
CA LEU A 83 2.34 -14.93 -20.02
C LEU A 83 1.26 -13.97 -19.53
N PHE A 84 0.04 -14.19 -19.97
CA PHE A 84 -1.13 -13.52 -19.42
C PHE A 84 -1.65 -14.28 -18.21
N VAL A 85 -1.87 -13.56 -17.10
CA VAL A 85 -2.46 -14.08 -15.87
C VAL A 85 -3.55 -13.15 -15.36
N GLY A 86 -4.57 -13.71 -14.70
CA GLY A 86 -5.57 -12.93 -13.99
C GLY A 86 -5.06 -12.39 -12.65
N GLU A 87 -5.79 -11.41 -12.09
CA GLU A 87 -5.46 -10.83 -10.77
C GLU A 87 -5.30 -11.88 -9.65
N PRO A 88 -6.15 -12.92 -9.52
CA PRO A 88 -5.98 -13.92 -8.47
C PRO A 88 -4.65 -14.67 -8.58
N THR A 89 -4.21 -14.97 -9.80
CA THR A 89 -2.94 -15.67 -10.04
C THR A 89 -1.74 -14.78 -9.73
N ALA A 90 -1.79 -13.51 -10.16
CA ALA A 90 -0.74 -12.54 -9.83
C ALA A 90 -0.66 -12.30 -8.31
N GLN A 91 -1.80 -12.21 -7.62
CA GLN A 91 -1.86 -12.11 -6.17
C GLN A 91 -1.23 -13.34 -5.51
N ASN A 92 -1.63 -14.56 -5.89
CA ASN A 92 -1.09 -15.79 -5.32
C ASN A 92 0.44 -15.89 -5.48
N LEU A 93 0.98 -15.44 -6.62
CA LEU A 93 2.43 -15.36 -6.83
C LEU A 93 3.11 -14.42 -5.82
N ILE A 94 2.54 -13.23 -5.61
CA ILE A 94 3.05 -12.25 -4.64
C ILE A 94 2.96 -12.80 -3.21
N GLU A 95 1.84 -13.42 -2.85
CA GLU A 95 1.63 -14.01 -1.52
C GLU A 95 2.59 -15.17 -1.26
N SER A 96 2.96 -15.93 -2.30
CA SER A 96 3.80 -17.12 -2.17
C SER A 96 5.29 -16.81 -2.10
N ILE A 97 5.79 -15.96 -2.99
CA ILE A 97 7.24 -15.71 -3.15
C ILE A 97 7.61 -14.22 -3.27
N GLY A 98 6.64 -13.32 -3.03
CA GLY A 98 6.88 -11.89 -3.04
C GLY A 98 7.74 -11.43 -1.87
N SER A 99 8.72 -10.58 -2.15
CA SER A 99 9.64 -10.09 -1.13
C SER A 99 10.14 -8.70 -1.45
N PHE A 100 10.46 -7.95 -0.39
CA PHE A 100 11.23 -6.72 -0.47
C PHE A 100 12.72 -6.98 -0.16
N LEU A 101 13.00 -7.90 0.76
CA LEU A 101 14.35 -8.33 1.11
C LEU A 101 14.65 -9.73 0.53
N PRO A 102 15.92 -10.05 0.22
CA PRO A 102 16.31 -11.40 -0.18
C PRO A 102 15.83 -12.47 0.79
N PHE A 103 15.47 -13.64 0.26
CA PHE A 103 15.26 -14.82 1.07
C PHE A 103 16.62 -15.42 1.47
N PRO A 104 16.71 -16.15 2.60
CA PRO A 104 17.89 -16.96 2.90
C PRO A 104 18.21 -17.97 1.79
N GLN A 105 17.15 -18.48 1.15
CA GLN A 105 17.21 -19.27 -0.07
C GLN A 105 16.12 -18.75 -1.01
N GLU A 106 16.50 -18.26 -2.19
CA GLU A 106 15.54 -17.77 -3.17
C GLU A 106 14.60 -18.88 -3.61
N GLN A 107 13.32 -18.51 -3.76
CA GLN A 107 12.23 -19.41 -4.10
C GLN A 107 11.89 -19.34 -5.59
N ILE A 108 11.33 -20.43 -6.11
CA ILE A 108 10.76 -20.55 -7.45
C ILE A 108 9.29 -20.94 -7.28
N TYR A 109 8.42 -20.38 -8.11
CA TYR A 109 6.99 -20.63 -8.12
C TYR A 109 6.49 -20.91 -9.54
N MET A 110 5.69 -21.96 -9.70
CA MET A 110 5.05 -22.29 -10.98
C MET A 110 3.80 -21.45 -11.18
N VAL A 111 3.79 -20.61 -12.21
CA VAL A 111 2.65 -19.77 -12.56
C VAL A 111 1.95 -20.33 -13.77
N ASN A 112 0.64 -20.57 -13.64
CA ASN A 112 -0.20 -21.03 -14.74
C ASN A 112 -0.92 -19.84 -15.39
N GLY A 113 -0.86 -19.75 -16.71
CA GLY A 113 -1.48 -18.67 -17.47
C GLY A 113 -1.67 -19.03 -18.93
N HIS A 114 -1.97 -18.02 -19.74
CA HIS A 114 -2.12 -18.16 -21.19
C HIS A 114 -0.93 -17.53 -21.90
N HIS A 115 -0.30 -18.27 -22.81
CA HIS A 115 0.75 -17.69 -23.64
C HIS A 115 0.14 -16.66 -24.59
N LEU A 116 0.70 -15.45 -24.65
CA LEU A 116 0.11 -14.31 -25.36
C LEU A 116 0.03 -14.53 -26.88
N GLU A 117 0.95 -15.28 -27.46
CA GLU A 117 0.99 -15.51 -28.91
C GLU A 117 0.13 -16.69 -29.36
N THR A 118 0.07 -17.76 -28.56
CA THR A 118 -0.60 -19.01 -28.95
C THR A 118 -1.98 -19.15 -28.31
N GLY A 119 -2.24 -18.40 -27.24
CA GLY A 119 -3.46 -18.50 -26.42
C GLY A 119 -3.55 -19.77 -25.55
N LEU A 120 -2.59 -20.68 -25.68
CA LEU A 120 -2.62 -21.98 -25.01
C LEU A 120 -2.24 -21.86 -23.53
N PRO A 121 -2.82 -22.70 -22.66
CA PRO A 121 -2.43 -22.75 -21.27
C PRO A 121 -0.99 -23.27 -21.15
N VAL A 122 -0.16 -22.52 -20.43
CA VAL A 122 1.25 -22.84 -20.16
C VAL A 122 1.59 -22.57 -18.69
N SER A 123 2.68 -23.17 -18.23
CA SER A 123 3.19 -23.03 -16.86
C SER A 123 4.63 -22.56 -16.92
N GLU A 124 4.93 -21.43 -16.27
CA GLU A 124 6.26 -20.81 -16.25
C GLU A 124 6.85 -20.79 -14.84
N GLU A 125 8.16 -21.02 -14.73
CA GLU A 125 8.91 -20.90 -13.48
C GLU A 125 9.28 -19.43 -13.24
N ILE A 126 8.77 -18.86 -12.15
CA ILE A 126 9.07 -17.49 -11.75
C ILE A 126 9.86 -17.50 -10.45
N SER A 127 11.01 -16.81 -10.43
CA SER A 127 11.84 -16.68 -9.24
C SER A 127 11.42 -15.50 -8.35
N SER A 128 11.65 -15.64 -7.05
CA SER A 128 11.48 -14.56 -6.07
C SER A 128 12.34 -13.33 -6.36
N VAL A 129 13.50 -13.52 -7.00
CA VAL A 129 14.37 -12.43 -7.48
C VAL A 129 13.67 -11.59 -8.56
N GLN A 130 13.00 -12.25 -9.51
CA GLN A 130 12.23 -11.57 -10.56
C GLN A 130 11.04 -10.81 -9.99
N VAL A 131 10.26 -11.46 -9.10
CA VAL A 131 9.12 -10.81 -8.44
C VAL A 131 9.58 -9.59 -7.64
N ARG A 132 10.67 -9.71 -6.88
CA ARG A 132 11.26 -8.60 -6.12
C ARG A 132 11.74 -7.48 -7.03
N GLY A 133 12.42 -7.80 -8.13
CA GLY A 133 12.87 -6.82 -9.12
C GLY A 133 11.71 -6.03 -9.72
N ALA A 134 10.66 -6.72 -10.17
CA ALA A 134 9.45 -6.10 -10.73
C ALA A 134 8.75 -5.16 -9.75
N LEU A 135 8.74 -5.50 -8.45
CA LEU A 135 8.05 -4.71 -7.44
C LEU A 135 8.89 -3.60 -6.80
N THR A 136 10.22 -3.59 -6.99
CA THR A 136 11.14 -2.71 -6.23
C THR A 136 10.76 -1.24 -6.37
N GLU A 137 10.55 -0.75 -7.60
CA GLU A 137 10.20 0.66 -7.85
C GLU A 137 8.86 1.03 -7.18
N THR A 138 7.85 0.16 -7.30
CA THR A 138 6.53 0.38 -6.69
C THR A 138 6.64 0.43 -5.17
N LEU A 139 7.37 -0.49 -4.55
CA LEU A 139 7.50 -0.58 -3.10
C LEU A 139 8.32 0.57 -2.52
N GLU A 140 9.39 0.98 -3.18
CA GLU A 140 10.16 2.18 -2.79
C GLU A 140 9.33 3.46 -2.97
N GLY A 141 8.53 3.55 -4.04
CA GLY A 141 7.56 4.62 -4.22
C GLY A 141 6.54 4.70 -3.07
N ILE A 142 6.04 3.55 -2.60
CA ILE A 142 5.15 3.49 -1.43
C ILE A 142 5.87 4.02 -0.18
N ILE A 143 7.10 3.58 0.09
CA ILE A 143 7.88 4.04 1.25
C ILE A 143 8.13 5.55 1.17
N GLY A 144 8.58 6.07 0.03
CA GLY A 144 8.83 7.49 -0.16
C GLY A 144 7.58 8.34 0.05
N ASN A 145 6.44 7.87 -0.46
CA ASN A 145 5.17 8.55 -0.25
C ASN A 145 4.65 8.44 1.19
N CYS A 146 5.00 7.38 1.94
CA CYS A 146 4.75 7.30 3.38
C CYS A 146 5.58 8.34 4.17
N LEU A 147 6.80 8.63 3.73
CA LEU A 147 7.67 9.64 4.37
C LEU A 147 7.22 11.07 4.08
N HIS A 148 6.63 11.33 2.92
CA HIS A 148 6.28 12.69 2.50
C HIS A 148 5.37 13.42 3.52
N PRO A 149 4.26 12.84 4.03
CA PRO A 149 3.48 13.46 5.10
C PRO A 149 4.28 13.67 6.40
N LEU A 150 5.09 12.68 6.80
CA LEU A 150 5.91 12.74 8.02
C LEU A 150 6.91 13.90 7.99
N ASN A 151 7.42 14.26 6.81
CA ASN A 151 8.34 15.37 6.62
C ASN A 151 7.67 16.76 6.64
N HIS A 152 6.35 16.84 6.48
CA HIS A 152 5.59 18.11 6.50
C HIS A 152 4.72 18.24 7.75
N ILE A 153 5.02 17.46 8.78
CA ILE A 153 4.25 17.36 10.02
C ILE A 153 4.68 18.44 11.04
N ASP A 154 4.70 19.72 10.62
CA ASP A 154 4.71 20.87 11.56
C ASP A 154 3.46 20.89 12.47
N LEU A 155 2.53 19.95 12.25
CA LEU A 155 1.20 19.86 12.81
C LEU A 155 1.04 18.76 13.89
N ILE A 156 2.03 17.90 14.15
CA ILE A 156 1.96 16.81 15.16
C ILE A 156 3.06 17.00 16.21
N SER A 157 2.72 16.84 17.50
CA SER A 157 3.72 16.90 18.57
C SER A 157 4.56 15.61 18.65
N HIS A 158 5.76 15.70 19.23
CA HIS A 158 6.61 14.52 19.46
C HIS A 158 5.89 13.37 20.20
N ASP A 159 5.07 13.69 21.20
CA ASP A 159 4.29 12.70 21.96
C ASP A 159 3.27 11.97 21.08
N GLN A 160 2.63 12.69 20.16
CA GLN A 160 1.64 12.12 19.24
C GLN A 160 2.28 11.25 18.17
N LEU A 161 3.46 11.63 17.67
CA LEU A 161 4.23 10.81 16.74
C LEU A 161 4.68 9.50 17.40
N THR A 162 5.11 9.57 18.66
CA THR A 162 5.55 8.39 19.43
C THR A 162 4.42 7.39 19.67
N GLN A 163 3.17 7.86 19.77
CA GLN A 163 1.98 7.03 19.92
C GLN A 163 1.43 6.51 18.58
N SER A 164 1.94 7.02 17.46
CA SER A 164 1.47 6.65 16.13
C SER A 164 2.01 5.28 15.72
N GLN A 165 1.17 4.51 15.02
CA GLN A 165 1.54 3.24 14.41
C GLN A 165 0.98 3.19 13.00
N ILE A 166 1.69 2.50 12.11
CA ILE A 166 1.28 2.20 10.73
C ILE A 166 0.56 0.86 10.74
N THR A 167 -0.66 0.78 10.21
CA THR A 167 -1.37 -0.51 10.06
C THR A 167 -1.35 -0.97 8.60
N LEU A 168 -0.59 -2.02 8.27
CA LEU A 168 -0.51 -2.62 6.94
C LEU A 168 -1.68 -3.58 6.66
N ARG A 169 -2.31 -3.38 5.50
CA ARG A 169 -3.40 -4.21 4.96
C ARG A 169 -3.17 -4.51 3.48
N GLY A 170 -3.92 -5.49 2.95
CA GLY A 170 -3.89 -5.86 1.53
C GLY A 170 -2.70 -6.71 1.10
N THR A 171 -2.47 -6.83 -0.20
CA THR A 171 -1.49 -7.75 -0.79
C THR A 171 -0.05 -7.52 -0.31
N ILE A 172 0.32 -6.27 -0.09
CA ILE A 172 1.68 -5.92 0.35
C ILE A 172 2.03 -6.43 1.76
N LYS A 173 1.03 -6.83 2.57
CA LYS A 173 1.27 -7.40 3.91
C LYS A 173 1.99 -8.74 3.85
N TYR A 174 1.87 -9.43 2.70
CA TYR A 174 2.52 -10.72 2.45
C TYR A 174 3.96 -10.58 1.96
N LEU A 175 4.40 -9.37 1.59
CA LEU A 175 5.75 -9.15 1.10
C LEU A 175 6.77 -9.27 2.24
N ARG A 176 7.61 -10.30 2.15
CA ARG A 176 8.67 -10.54 3.12
C ARG A 176 9.57 -9.31 3.27
N GLY A 177 9.72 -8.83 4.51
CA GLY A 177 10.64 -7.74 4.87
C GLY A 177 10.10 -6.34 4.59
N PHE A 178 8.93 -6.19 3.96
CA PHE A 178 8.37 -4.88 3.65
C PHE A 178 7.94 -4.13 4.93
N ASN A 179 7.29 -4.81 5.87
CA ASN A 179 6.92 -4.25 7.17
C ASN A 179 8.14 -3.73 7.95
N GLN A 180 9.23 -4.51 7.99
CA GLN A 180 10.48 -4.12 8.63
C GLN A 180 11.08 -2.89 7.96
N ARG A 181 11.22 -2.91 6.63
CA ARG A 181 11.75 -1.77 5.87
C ARG A 181 10.95 -0.50 6.11
N LEU A 182 9.62 -0.61 6.13
CA LEU A 182 8.74 0.54 6.36
C LEU A 182 8.90 1.09 7.78
N GLN A 183 9.03 0.22 8.78
CA GLN A 183 9.32 0.61 10.16
C GLN A 183 10.68 1.30 10.28
N GLU A 184 11.72 0.77 9.63
CA GLU A 184 13.05 1.38 9.59
C GLU A 184 13.04 2.76 8.92
N ALA A 185 12.29 2.91 7.81
CA ALA A 185 12.18 4.16 7.08
C ALA A 185 11.46 5.25 7.90
N THR A 186 10.35 4.88 8.53
CA THR A 186 9.43 5.84 9.15
C THR A 186 9.71 6.06 10.64
N GLY A 187 10.42 5.15 11.29
CA GLY A 187 10.59 5.12 12.74
C GLY A 187 9.31 4.78 13.51
N LEU A 188 8.20 4.50 12.83
CA LEU A 188 6.91 4.19 13.44
C LEU A 188 6.70 2.68 13.54
N LYS A 189 6.04 2.25 14.62
CA LYS A 189 5.64 0.84 14.77
C LYS A 189 4.73 0.43 13.60
N VAL A 190 5.05 -0.68 12.95
CA VAL A 190 4.21 -1.25 11.90
C VAL A 190 3.43 -2.46 12.44
N VAL A 191 2.11 -2.44 12.29
CA VAL A 191 1.17 -3.50 12.69
C VAL A 191 0.57 -4.09 11.42
N VAL A 192 0.62 -5.41 11.26
CA VAL A 192 -0.03 -6.11 10.15
C VAL A 192 -1.41 -6.55 10.60
N GLU A 193 -2.44 -6.25 9.80
CA GLU A 193 -3.82 -6.64 10.11
C GLU A 193 -4.31 -7.74 9.15
N HIS A 194 -4.96 -8.74 9.74
CA HIS A 194 -5.41 -9.94 9.04
C HIS A 194 -6.74 -9.73 8.33
#